data_AF-A0A970PBZ6-F1
#
_entry.id   AF-A0A970PBZ6-F1
#
_cell.length_a   1.000
_cell.length_b   1.000
_cell.length_c   1.000
_cell.angle_alpha   90.00
_cell.angle_beta   90.00
_cell.angle_gamma   90.00
#
_symmetry.space_group_name_H-M   'P 1'
#
loop_
_entity.id
_entity.type
_entity.pdbx_description
1 polymer ?
#
loop_
_entity_poly.entity_id
_entity_poly.type
_entity_poly.pdbx_seq_one_letter_code
_entity_poly.pdbx_strand_id
1 'polypeptide(L)'
;MRKLKGLVIILVVMMVLIMQGNTNEAEAASKYIKVEDYIEHIVKEMKWDIDKTSKQPYIDVAMDKGILKKGDFKDYSAYLTRTDCAVIANRLDEYINLWYGYPKDVYEFLKDCTLFENKLFYTTEGSFYPEGATRNTYPEELFHEEVVMPILGEYFKDDNWKDRGLRTGYEYIRDKEGNIVKRYMEIGVVPKRIESLNIDPFDKNSDIVKAWNVITDGERQLGAVLDKRISDIKDVPKTKREAVASIVSKGIIKGYSNGMYVQNREFRGNKKITDSGAKNVIQLVLNPVKRARISPDGQLIRTTKLPKNYKDYKYILDCFPNKYYEMNYDFMYRPGFHDGTVDKSSYHYPKEIDYDFLYDSSYNYQLKLDMDKYEYYDTALLKLERYLQYLFNVDYRTVDDKWKEGLASSFSSYNVDWRLDLWLDNYIKAMKKNGVIIESQLISIDPGTLYDNARNLYVRVYVKYKVTANNVNVNQDGILYGDYTTLTNLKSGEWREGVYDIEISDVYTMESIYQWGVDTMSYITDWVFEDSFK
;
A
#
# COMPACT_ATOMS: atom_id res chain seq x y z
N MET A 1 38.33 54.07 -9.09
CA MET A 1 38.12 53.35 -7.82
C MET A 1 37.49 54.16 -6.67
N ARG A 2 37.26 55.48 -6.78
CA ARG A 2 36.53 56.25 -5.73
C ARG A 2 34.99 56.25 -5.88
N LYS A 3 34.46 56.07 -7.10
CA LYS A 3 32.99 56.00 -7.33
C LYS A 3 32.35 54.66 -6.95
N LEU A 4 33.13 53.58 -6.86
CA LEU A 4 32.63 52.25 -6.46
C LEU A 4 32.46 52.10 -4.93
N LYS A 5 33.26 52.83 -4.13
CA LYS A 5 33.20 52.77 -2.65
C LYS A 5 31.97 53.49 -2.07
N GLY A 6 31.49 54.55 -2.72
CA GLY A 6 30.27 55.26 -2.30
C GLY A 6 28.99 54.44 -2.53
N LEU A 7 28.95 53.64 -3.60
CA LEU A 7 27.80 52.80 -3.96
C LEU A 7 27.64 51.60 -3.01
N VAL A 8 28.74 51.02 -2.54
CA VAL A 8 28.71 49.93 -1.56
C VAL A 8 28.28 50.42 -0.17
N ILE A 9 28.68 51.62 0.24
CA ILE A 9 28.27 52.18 1.55
C ILE A 9 26.78 52.55 1.56
N ILE A 10 26.25 53.07 0.44
CA ILE A 10 24.81 53.37 0.31
C ILE A 10 23.96 52.08 0.32
N LEU A 11 24.44 50.99 -0.28
CA LEU A 11 23.78 49.68 -0.22
C LEU A 11 23.76 49.07 1.18
N VAL A 12 24.86 49.22 1.94
CA VAL A 12 24.92 48.73 3.33
C VAL A 12 24.02 49.56 4.24
N VAL A 13 23.95 50.89 4.07
CA VAL A 13 23.05 51.74 4.84
C VAL A 13 21.58 51.49 4.49
N MET A 14 21.24 51.21 3.22
CA MET A 14 19.89 50.78 2.84
C MET A 14 19.54 49.41 3.41
N MET A 15 20.47 48.45 3.47
CA MET A 15 20.22 47.15 4.13
C MET A 15 19.99 47.30 5.64
N VAL A 16 20.71 48.21 6.31
CA VAL A 16 20.53 48.48 7.75
C VAL A 16 19.19 49.18 8.03
N LEU A 17 18.74 50.07 7.13
CA LEU A 17 17.43 50.73 7.24
C LEU A 17 16.25 49.77 6.93
N ILE A 18 16.43 48.81 6.01
CA ILE A 18 15.45 47.73 5.77
C ILE A 18 15.37 46.78 6.98
N MET A 19 16.49 46.58 7.70
CA MET A 19 16.52 45.78 8.93
C MET A 19 15.95 46.49 10.17
N GLN A 20 15.79 47.81 10.15
CA GLN A 20 15.26 48.58 11.29
C GLN A 20 13.87 49.19 11.05
N GLY A 21 13.25 48.96 9.88
CA GLY A 21 11.94 49.50 9.50
C GLY A 21 10.71 48.62 9.74
N ASN A 22 10.88 47.41 10.28
CA ASN A 22 9.77 46.51 10.63
C ASN A 22 9.86 46.08 12.10
N THR A 23 9.83 47.04 13.02
CA THR A 23 9.39 46.78 14.39
C THR A 23 7.90 47.13 14.49
N ASN A 24 7.08 46.41 13.72
CA ASN A 24 5.76 46.10 14.24
C ASN A 24 6.01 45.16 15.42
N GLU A 25 5.38 45.42 16.56
CA GLU A 25 5.39 44.51 17.70
C GLU A 25 5.21 43.08 17.19
N ALA A 26 6.25 42.27 17.33
CA ALA A 26 6.15 40.86 17.06
C ALA A 26 5.27 40.29 18.18
N GLU A 27 3.95 40.36 18.00
CA GLU A 27 3.05 39.43 18.66
C GLU A 27 3.66 38.06 18.43
N ALA A 28 4.08 37.40 19.50
CA ALA A 28 4.63 36.07 19.43
C ALA A 28 3.60 35.19 18.73
N ALA A 29 3.87 34.85 17.46
CA ALA A 29 2.97 34.00 16.68
C ALA A 29 2.68 32.75 17.52
N SER A 30 1.39 32.48 17.77
CA SER A 30 1.00 31.34 18.58
C SER A 30 1.63 30.08 17.99
N LYS A 31 2.26 29.26 18.84
CA LYS A 31 2.89 28.00 18.42
C LYS A 31 1.94 27.11 17.60
N TYR A 32 0.64 27.21 17.88
CA TYR A 32 -0.43 26.43 17.28
C TYR A 32 -1.40 27.35 16.54
N ILE A 33 -1.98 26.86 15.45
CA ILE A 33 -2.94 27.61 14.63
C ILE A 33 -4.37 27.35 15.10
N LYS A 34 -5.24 28.35 15.01
CA LYS A 34 -6.69 28.17 15.21
C LYS A 34 -7.37 27.68 13.92
N VAL A 35 -8.59 27.17 14.05
CA VAL A 35 -9.38 26.73 12.89
C VAL A 35 -9.63 27.91 11.94
N GLU A 36 -10.06 29.06 12.46
CA GLU A 36 -10.34 30.26 11.66
C GLU A 36 -9.11 30.74 10.86
N ASP A 37 -7.94 30.81 11.51
CA ASP A 37 -6.68 31.24 10.87
C ASP A 37 -6.24 30.26 9.77
N TYR A 38 -6.46 28.95 9.97
CA TYR A 38 -6.14 27.93 8.98
C TYR A 38 -7.05 28.04 7.75
N ILE A 39 -8.35 28.24 7.96
CA ILE A 39 -9.32 28.43 6.87
C ILE A 39 -9.03 29.73 6.12
N GLU A 40 -8.77 30.83 6.82
CA GLU A 40 -8.36 32.10 6.21
C GLU A 40 -7.10 31.92 5.34
N HIS A 41 -6.10 31.18 5.83
CA HIS A 41 -4.90 30.88 5.06
C HIS A 41 -5.22 30.12 3.75
N ILE A 42 -6.08 29.10 3.81
CA ILE A 42 -6.53 28.36 2.62
C ILE A 42 -7.20 29.30 1.62
N VAL A 43 -8.20 30.07 2.07
CA VAL A 43 -8.97 30.97 1.19
C VAL A 43 -8.05 31.98 0.49
N LYS A 44 -7.04 32.51 1.21
CA LYS A 44 -6.05 33.43 0.66
C LYS A 44 -5.11 32.77 -0.36
N GLU A 45 -4.56 31.59 -0.04
CA GLU A 45 -3.70 30.84 -0.97
C GLU A 45 -4.45 30.46 -2.25
N MET A 46 -5.73 30.09 -2.11
CA MET A 46 -6.62 29.75 -3.23
C MET A 46 -7.13 30.98 -3.99
N LYS A 47 -6.95 32.18 -3.45
CA LYS A 47 -7.46 33.45 -4.00
C LYS A 47 -8.96 33.42 -4.28
N TRP A 48 -9.74 32.80 -3.38
CA TRP A 48 -11.19 32.80 -3.51
C TRP A 48 -11.77 34.14 -3.06
N ASP A 49 -12.80 34.60 -3.78
CA ASP A 49 -13.50 35.83 -3.45
C ASP A 49 -14.27 35.69 -2.15
N ILE A 50 -14.25 36.76 -1.35
CA ILE A 50 -14.94 36.83 -0.06
C ILE A 50 -16.06 37.88 -0.08
N ASP A 51 -17.18 37.56 0.55
CA ASP A 51 -18.23 38.54 0.84
C ASP A 51 -17.86 39.35 2.08
N LYS A 52 -17.39 40.59 1.86
CA LYS A 52 -16.99 41.51 2.94
C LYS A 52 -18.14 41.94 3.85
N THR A 53 -19.40 41.66 3.48
CA THR A 53 -20.57 41.96 4.32
C THR A 53 -20.87 40.85 5.33
N SER A 54 -20.31 39.65 5.13
CA SER A 54 -20.43 38.55 6.09
C SER A 54 -19.64 38.82 7.37
N LYS A 55 -20.14 38.27 8.49
CA LYS A 55 -19.44 38.26 9.78
C LYS A 55 -18.30 37.22 9.83
N GLN A 56 -18.34 36.20 8.96
CA GLN A 56 -17.34 35.13 8.89
C GLN A 56 -16.97 34.83 7.43
N PRO A 57 -16.45 35.82 6.69
CA PRO A 57 -16.29 35.75 5.23
C PRO A 57 -15.51 34.53 4.74
N TYR A 58 -14.43 34.18 5.44
CA TYR A 58 -13.58 33.04 5.07
C TYR A 58 -14.25 31.69 5.34
N ILE A 59 -15.04 31.58 6.41
CA ILE A 59 -15.75 30.35 6.78
C ILE A 59 -16.88 30.10 5.78
N ASP A 60 -17.65 31.13 5.43
CA ASP A 60 -18.76 31.01 4.48
C ASP A 60 -18.27 30.55 3.10
N VAL A 61 -17.16 31.12 2.61
CA VAL A 61 -16.55 30.69 1.35
C VAL A 61 -16.04 29.25 1.45
N ALA A 62 -15.41 28.87 2.56
CA ALA A 62 -14.97 27.48 2.76
C ALA A 62 -16.14 26.48 2.81
N MET A 63 -17.31 26.90 3.31
CA MET A 63 -18.54 26.10 3.25
C MET A 63 -19.09 25.99 1.83
N ASP A 64 -19.14 27.10 1.08
CA ASP A 64 -19.56 27.13 -0.32
C ASP A 64 -18.71 26.19 -1.19
N LYS A 65 -17.39 26.18 -0.98
CA LYS A 65 -16.46 25.27 -1.68
C LYS A 65 -16.49 23.84 -1.17
N GLY A 66 -17.28 23.53 -0.14
CA GLY A 66 -17.43 22.18 0.41
C GLY A 66 -16.22 21.64 1.18
N ILE A 67 -15.17 22.45 1.37
CA ILE A 67 -14.00 22.06 2.20
C ILE A 67 -14.38 22.05 3.69
N LEU A 68 -15.37 22.84 4.08
CA LEU A 68 -15.96 22.87 5.41
C LEU A 68 -17.45 22.50 5.35
N LYS A 69 -17.94 21.75 6.35
CA LYS A 69 -19.33 21.33 6.46
C LYS A 69 -19.95 21.85 7.74
N LYS A 70 -21.26 22.11 7.71
CA LYS A 70 -22.02 22.54 8.89
C LYS A 70 -21.87 21.51 10.01
N GLY A 71 -21.44 21.96 11.18
CA GLY A 71 -21.25 21.12 12.36
C GLY A 71 -19.87 20.46 12.48
N ASP A 72 -18.94 20.69 11.54
CA ASP A 72 -17.55 20.22 11.67
C ASP A 72 -16.89 20.77 12.95
N PHE A 73 -17.19 22.04 13.29
CA PHE A 73 -16.67 22.72 14.47
C PHE A 73 -17.78 23.43 15.23
N LYS A 74 -17.68 23.41 16.57
CA LYS A 74 -18.53 24.21 17.47
C LYS A 74 -17.95 25.61 17.71
N ASP A 75 -16.63 25.74 17.58
CA ASP A 75 -15.87 26.96 17.82
C ASP A 75 -14.70 27.04 16.84
N TYR A 76 -14.69 28.06 15.99
CA TYR A 76 -13.63 28.29 15.01
C TYR A 76 -12.40 28.99 15.60
N SER A 77 -12.51 29.59 16.79
CA SER A 77 -11.39 30.18 17.50
C SER A 77 -10.61 29.16 18.33
N ALA A 78 -11.06 27.90 18.35
CA ALA A 78 -10.33 26.79 18.96
C ALA A 78 -9.05 26.45 18.18
N TYR A 79 -8.06 25.87 18.86
CA TYR A 79 -6.84 25.38 18.22
C TYR A 79 -7.12 24.15 17.36
N LEU A 80 -6.56 24.15 16.15
CA LEU A 80 -6.71 23.08 15.18
C LEU A 80 -5.97 21.81 15.63
N THR A 81 -6.66 20.67 15.60
CA THR A 81 -6.05 19.36 15.83
C THR A 81 -5.44 18.79 14.55
N ARG A 82 -4.53 17.84 14.66
CA ARG A 82 -3.95 17.14 13.49
C ARG A 82 -5.02 16.36 12.70
N THR A 83 -5.99 15.77 13.39
CA THR A 83 -7.13 15.11 12.76
C THR A 83 -7.95 16.10 11.92
N ASP A 84 -8.31 17.24 12.49
CA ASP A 84 -9.13 18.23 11.81
C ASP A 84 -8.39 18.87 10.63
N CYS A 85 -7.09 19.12 10.80
CA CYS A 85 -6.21 19.54 9.71
C CYS A 85 -6.24 18.55 8.54
N ALA A 86 -6.15 17.24 8.80
CA ALA A 86 -6.19 16.22 7.76
C ALA A 86 -7.56 16.12 7.08
N VAL A 87 -8.66 16.24 7.82
CA VAL A 87 -10.02 16.23 7.23
C VAL A 87 -10.22 17.39 6.26
N ILE A 88 -9.87 18.61 6.67
CA ILE A 88 -9.98 19.80 5.81
C ILE A 88 -9.02 19.66 4.61
N ALA A 89 -7.77 19.23 4.86
CA ALA A 89 -6.78 19.04 3.80
C ALA A 89 -7.20 17.98 2.79
N ASN A 90 -7.87 16.90 3.21
CA ASN A 90 -8.33 15.85 2.29
C ASN A 90 -9.39 16.40 1.33
N ARG A 91 -10.36 17.14 1.85
CA ARG A 91 -11.42 17.76 1.04
C ARG A 91 -10.86 18.81 0.09
N LEU A 92 -9.88 19.60 0.55
CA LEU A 92 -9.17 20.55 -0.30
C LEU A 92 -8.35 19.82 -1.39
N ASP A 93 -7.72 18.70 -1.05
CA ASP A 93 -6.98 17.89 -2.01
C ASP A 93 -7.90 17.30 -3.08
N GLU A 94 -9.04 16.75 -2.70
CA GLU A 94 -10.06 16.26 -3.65
C GLU A 94 -10.65 17.39 -4.49
N TYR A 95 -10.79 18.59 -3.94
CA TYR A 95 -11.24 19.76 -4.70
C TYR A 95 -10.24 20.20 -5.79
N ILE A 96 -8.93 20.11 -5.52
CA ILE A 96 -7.88 20.64 -6.41
C ILE A 96 -7.29 19.56 -7.32
N ASN A 97 -6.96 18.41 -6.74
CA ASN A 97 -6.23 17.33 -7.38
C ASN A 97 -7.12 16.14 -7.74
N LEU A 98 -8.43 16.25 -7.46
CA LEU A 98 -9.43 15.22 -7.74
C LEU A 98 -9.12 13.90 -7.01
N TRP A 99 -9.88 12.83 -7.31
CA TRP A 99 -9.66 11.52 -6.73
C TRP A 99 -8.64 10.76 -7.57
N TYR A 100 -7.38 10.79 -7.14
CA TYR A 100 -6.25 10.25 -7.87
C TYR A 100 -6.09 10.85 -9.29
N GLY A 101 -6.48 12.12 -9.46
CA GLY A 101 -6.47 12.82 -10.75
C GLY A 101 -7.75 12.69 -11.56
N TYR A 102 -8.76 11.95 -11.06
CA TYR A 102 -10.01 11.71 -11.77
C TYR A 102 -11.20 12.37 -11.08
N PRO A 103 -12.17 12.91 -11.85
CA PRO A 103 -13.45 13.37 -11.32
C PRO A 103 -14.15 12.30 -10.47
N LYS A 104 -15.01 12.74 -9.55
CA LYS A 104 -15.61 11.85 -8.55
C LYS A 104 -16.38 10.70 -9.18
N ASP A 105 -17.21 10.99 -10.17
CA ASP A 105 -18.02 10.01 -10.89
C ASP A 105 -17.16 8.94 -11.59
N VAL A 106 -16.10 9.35 -12.29
CA VAL A 106 -15.12 8.42 -12.89
C VAL A 106 -14.44 7.57 -11.83
N TYR A 107 -14.03 8.18 -10.71
CA TYR A 107 -13.40 7.47 -9.60
C TYR A 107 -14.33 6.43 -8.97
N GLU A 108 -15.53 6.83 -8.55
CA GLU A 108 -16.49 5.93 -7.90
C GLU A 108 -16.91 4.80 -8.87
N PHE A 109 -17.05 5.10 -10.16
CA PHE A 109 -17.39 4.09 -11.16
C PHE A 109 -16.28 3.05 -11.32
N LEU A 110 -15.05 3.49 -11.56
CA LEU A 110 -13.92 2.59 -11.81
C LEU A 110 -13.48 1.83 -10.55
N LYS A 111 -13.65 2.43 -9.36
CA LYS A 111 -13.41 1.77 -8.08
C LYS A 111 -14.26 0.52 -7.89
N ASP A 112 -15.49 0.53 -8.39
CA ASP A 112 -16.43 -0.59 -8.31
C ASP A 112 -16.31 -1.56 -9.50
N CYS A 113 -15.33 -1.36 -10.39
CA CYS A 113 -15.03 -2.28 -11.50
C CYS A 113 -13.94 -3.29 -11.13
N THR A 114 -14.05 -4.50 -11.65
CA THR A 114 -12.92 -5.42 -11.81
C THR A 114 -12.40 -5.37 -13.25
N LEU A 115 -11.08 -5.31 -13.43
CA LEU A 115 -10.46 -5.47 -14.75
C LEU A 115 -10.04 -6.93 -14.93
N PHE A 116 -10.59 -7.60 -15.94
CA PHE A 116 -10.27 -8.99 -16.27
C PHE A 116 -10.15 -9.15 -17.78
N GLU A 117 -9.08 -9.78 -18.26
CA GLU A 117 -8.78 -9.90 -19.70
C GLU A 117 -8.89 -8.56 -20.46
N ASN A 118 -8.44 -7.46 -19.85
CA ASN A 118 -8.56 -6.10 -20.39
C ASN A 118 -10.01 -5.63 -20.66
N LYS A 119 -11.01 -6.18 -19.98
CA LYS A 119 -12.38 -5.70 -19.96
C LYS A 119 -12.76 -5.27 -18.55
N LEU A 120 -13.60 -4.26 -18.44
CA LEU A 120 -14.13 -3.81 -17.16
C LEU A 120 -15.42 -4.54 -16.84
N PHE A 121 -15.59 -4.92 -15.59
CA PHE A 121 -16.78 -5.58 -15.09
C PHE A 121 -17.28 -4.82 -13.86
N TYR A 122 -18.34 -4.03 -14.05
CA TYR A 122 -18.96 -3.25 -12.99
C TYR A 122 -19.97 -4.11 -12.22
N THR A 123 -19.88 -4.14 -10.89
CA THR A 123 -20.80 -4.94 -10.06
C THR A 123 -22.24 -4.40 -10.10
N THR A 124 -23.24 -5.27 -10.26
CA THR A 124 -24.66 -4.86 -10.17
C THR A 124 -25.12 -4.49 -8.75
N GLU A 125 -24.23 -4.59 -7.77
CA GLU A 125 -24.42 -4.10 -6.40
C GLU A 125 -23.85 -2.67 -6.20
N GLY A 126 -23.21 -2.12 -7.23
CA GLY A 126 -22.57 -0.82 -7.19
C GLY A 126 -23.56 0.34 -7.27
N SER A 127 -23.13 1.52 -6.83
CA SER A 127 -23.99 2.70 -6.67
C SER A 127 -24.61 3.26 -7.97
N PHE A 128 -24.05 2.92 -9.13
CA PHE A 128 -24.55 3.35 -10.44
C PHE A 128 -25.54 2.37 -11.06
N TYR A 129 -25.79 1.22 -10.43
CA TYR A 129 -26.77 0.25 -10.90
C TYR A 129 -28.02 0.27 -9.98
N PRO A 130 -29.24 0.39 -10.52
CA PRO A 130 -30.44 0.48 -9.68
C PRO A 130 -30.64 -0.77 -8.80
N GLU A 131 -30.85 -0.56 -7.50
CA GLU A 131 -31.02 -1.63 -6.53
C GLU A 131 -32.20 -2.56 -6.92
N GLY A 132 -31.94 -3.86 -6.94
CA GLY A 132 -32.94 -4.88 -7.30
C GLY A 132 -33.24 -5.02 -8.80
N ALA A 133 -32.61 -4.21 -9.66
CA ALA A 133 -32.84 -4.31 -11.10
C ALA A 133 -32.31 -5.62 -11.71
N THR A 134 -32.91 -5.99 -12.83
CA THR A 134 -32.57 -7.16 -13.65
C THR A 134 -32.37 -6.73 -15.09
N ARG A 135 -31.78 -7.60 -15.92
CA ARG A 135 -31.64 -7.35 -17.36
C ARG A 135 -32.96 -6.97 -18.06
N ASN A 136 -34.09 -7.49 -17.57
CA ASN A 136 -35.41 -7.17 -18.15
C ASN A 136 -35.90 -5.77 -17.77
N THR A 137 -35.53 -5.26 -16.60
CA THR A 137 -36.00 -3.97 -16.07
C THR A 137 -34.99 -2.84 -16.30
N TYR A 138 -33.73 -3.18 -16.51
CA TYR A 138 -32.63 -2.25 -16.70
C TYR A 138 -31.57 -2.90 -17.62
N PRO A 139 -31.82 -2.93 -18.94
CA PRO A 139 -30.97 -3.67 -19.88
C PRO A 139 -29.61 -2.98 -20.11
N GLU A 140 -28.68 -3.68 -20.74
CA GLU A 140 -27.32 -3.21 -20.97
C GLU A 140 -27.23 -1.91 -21.78
N GLU A 141 -28.16 -1.67 -22.71
CA GLU A 141 -28.24 -0.43 -23.48
C GLU A 141 -28.59 0.77 -22.59
N LEU A 142 -29.44 0.56 -21.58
CA LEU A 142 -29.85 1.63 -20.67
C LEU A 142 -28.70 2.01 -19.75
N PHE A 143 -27.99 1.03 -19.17
CA PHE A 143 -26.77 1.30 -18.40
C PHE A 143 -25.68 1.94 -19.27
N HIS A 144 -25.59 1.54 -20.54
CA HIS A 144 -24.64 2.14 -21.48
C HIS A 144 -24.90 3.64 -21.69
N GLU A 145 -26.15 4.00 -21.97
CA GLU A 145 -26.56 5.38 -22.25
C GLU A 145 -26.59 6.27 -20.99
N GLU A 146 -27.08 5.75 -19.87
CA GLU A 146 -27.26 6.53 -18.63
C GLU A 146 -26.00 6.62 -17.77
N VAL A 147 -25.08 5.65 -17.88
CA VAL A 147 -23.91 5.54 -16.99
C VAL A 147 -22.60 5.52 -17.76
N VAL A 148 -22.40 4.52 -18.63
CA VAL A 148 -21.08 4.29 -19.27
C VAL A 148 -20.69 5.44 -20.18
N MET A 149 -21.57 5.90 -21.05
CA MET A 149 -21.27 6.98 -22.00
C MET A 149 -21.08 8.34 -21.30
N PRO A 150 -21.94 8.77 -20.35
CA PRO A 150 -21.72 10.01 -19.61
C PRO A 150 -20.43 10.01 -18.78
N ILE A 151 -20.08 8.88 -18.14
CA ILE A 151 -18.90 8.83 -17.25
C ILE A 151 -17.62 8.52 -18.04
N LEU A 152 -17.58 7.41 -18.76
CA LEU A 152 -16.38 6.97 -19.47
C LEU A 152 -16.31 7.57 -20.88
N GLY A 153 -17.43 7.56 -21.60
CA GLY A 153 -17.48 8.03 -22.99
C GLY A 153 -17.12 9.51 -23.14
N GLU A 154 -17.65 10.38 -22.28
CA GLU A 154 -17.36 11.82 -22.32
C GLU A 154 -15.96 12.15 -21.80
N TYR A 155 -15.55 11.55 -20.68
CA TYR A 155 -14.27 11.84 -20.06
C TYR A 155 -13.10 11.29 -20.88
N PHE A 156 -13.20 10.06 -21.39
CA PHE A 156 -12.17 9.39 -22.19
C PHE A 156 -12.44 9.45 -23.70
N LYS A 157 -13.14 10.49 -24.19
CA LYS A 157 -13.52 10.64 -25.61
C LYS A 157 -12.36 10.58 -26.62
N ASP A 158 -11.14 10.84 -26.16
CA ASP A 158 -9.95 10.88 -27.00
C ASP A 158 -9.15 9.56 -27.00
N ASP A 159 -9.55 8.60 -26.15
CA ASP A 159 -8.91 7.29 -26.02
C ASP A 159 -9.12 6.41 -27.27
N ASN A 160 -8.33 5.34 -27.38
CA ASN A 160 -8.28 4.47 -28.57
C ASN A 160 -9.58 3.72 -28.86
N TRP A 161 -10.46 3.55 -27.88
CA TRP A 161 -11.75 2.90 -28.09
C TRP A 161 -12.65 3.68 -29.06
N LYS A 162 -12.45 5.00 -29.23
CA LYS A 162 -13.35 5.87 -30.03
C LYS A 162 -13.50 5.44 -31.49
N ASP A 163 -12.47 4.81 -32.06
CA ASP A 163 -12.47 4.35 -33.45
C ASP A 163 -13.44 3.17 -33.66
N ARG A 164 -13.81 2.51 -32.57
CA ARG A 164 -14.66 1.31 -32.57
C ARG A 164 -15.97 1.53 -31.80
N GLY A 165 -15.96 2.39 -30.78
CA GLY A 165 -17.04 2.60 -29.84
C GLY A 165 -16.94 1.70 -28.60
N LEU A 166 -17.48 2.19 -27.47
CA LEU A 166 -17.68 1.38 -26.28
C LEU A 166 -18.85 0.42 -26.49
N ARG A 167 -18.80 -0.73 -25.82
CA ARG A 167 -19.91 -1.69 -25.76
C ARG A 167 -20.10 -2.17 -24.33
N THR A 168 -21.36 -2.40 -23.98
CA THR A 168 -21.78 -2.91 -22.67
C THR A 168 -22.58 -4.19 -22.85
N GLY A 169 -22.47 -5.11 -21.88
CA GLY A 169 -23.19 -6.38 -21.86
C GLY A 169 -23.35 -6.91 -20.44
N TYR A 170 -24.07 -8.02 -20.28
CA TYR A 170 -24.16 -8.73 -19.02
C TYR A 170 -23.20 -9.91 -18.97
N GLU A 171 -22.48 -10.04 -17.87
CA GLU A 171 -21.67 -11.22 -17.55
C GLU A 171 -22.18 -11.89 -16.26
N TYR A 172 -22.13 -13.22 -16.22
CA TYR A 172 -22.72 -14.02 -15.15
C TYR A 172 -21.72 -15.05 -14.61
N ILE A 173 -21.39 -14.95 -13.34
CA ILE A 173 -20.69 -16.03 -12.63
C ILE A 173 -21.73 -17.02 -12.14
N ARG A 174 -21.53 -18.30 -12.45
CA ARG A 174 -22.43 -19.39 -12.11
C ARG A 174 -21.75 -20.42 -11.22
N ASP A 175 -22.52 -21.03 -10.31
CA ASP A 175 -22.06 -22.19 -9.55
C ASP A 175 -22.05 -23.46 -10.42
N LYS A 176 -21.68 -24.60 -9.82
CA LYS A 176 -21.59 -25.89 -10.52
C LYS A 176 -22.97 -26.39 -10.98
N GLU A 177 -24.02 -25.94 -10.33
CA GLU A 177 -25.42 -26.22 -10.61
C GLU A 177 -26.02 -25.27 -11.68
N GLY A 178 -25.28 -24.24 -12.10
CA GLY A 178 -25.66 -23.26 -13.11
C GLY A 178 -26.44 -22.06 -12.59
N ASN A 179 -26.64 -21.95 -11.26
CA ASN A 179 -27.30 -20.81 -10.63
C ASN A 179 -26.39 -19.58 -10.73
N ILE A 180 -27.00 -18.40 -10.91
CA ILE A 180 -26.26 -17.14 -10.96
C ILE A 180 -25.83 -16.76 -9.55
N VAL A 181 -24.53 -16.67 -9.33
CA VAL A 181 -23.91 -16.27 -8.06
C VAL A 181 -23.59 -14.78 -8.07
N LYS A 182 -23.05 -14.27 -9.17
CA LYS A 182 -22.76 -12.84 -9.36
C LYS A 182 -23.15 -12.39 -10.76
N ARG A 183 -23.47 -11.10 -10.87
CA ARG A 183 -23.83 -10.41 -12.11
C ARG A 183 -22.96 -9.17 -12.26
N TYR A 184 -22.48 -8.95 -13.47
CA TYR A 184 -21.68 -7.79 -13.82
C TYR A 184 -22.22 -7.12 -15.08
N MET A 185 -22.01 -5.81 -15.18
CA MET A 185 -22.02 -5.10 -16.45
C MET A 185 -20.62 -5.19 -17.05
N GLU A 186 -20.45 -6.00 -18.08
CA GLU A 186 -19.23 -6.09 -18.88
C GLU A 186 -19.12 -4.87 -19.80
N ILE A 187 -17.93 -4.27 -19.86
CA ILE A 187 -17.64 -3.07 -20.64
C ILE A 187 -16.31 -3.27 -21.36
N GLY A 188 -16.33 -3.00 -22.65
CA GLY A 188 -15.16 -3.05 -23.52
C GLY A 188 -15.44 -2.33 -24.82
N VAL A 189 -14.94 -2.88 -25.92
CA VAL A 189 -14.96 -2.23 -27.22
C VAL A 189 -15.82 -3.03 -28.20
N VAL A 190 -16.54 -2.34 -29.09
CA VAL A 190 -17.31 -2.98 -30.17
C VAL A 190 -16.40 -3.87 -31.02
N PRO A 191 -16.73 -5.16 -31.25
CA PRO A 191 -15.86 -6.11 -31.91
C PRO A 191 -15.52 -5.71 -33.35
N LYS A 192 -14.29 -6.00 -33.80
CA LYS A 192 -13.86 -5.68 -35.18
C LYS A 192 -14.71 -6.39 -36.23
N ARG A 193 -15.24 -7.56 -35.89
CA ARG A 193 -16.20 -8.29 -36.72
C ARG A 193 -17.60 -7.86 -36.31
N ILE A 194 -18.21 -7.00 -37.13
CA ILE A 194 -19.49 -6.33 -36.86
C ILE A 194 -20.64 -7.32 -36.54
N GLU A 195 -20.56 -8.55 -37.03
CA GLU A 195 -21.56 -9.61 -36.78
C GLU A 195 -21.44 -10.28 -35.39
N SER A 196 -20.39 -9.98 -34.62
CA SER A 196 -20.20 -10.58 -33.30
C SER A 196 -21.03 -9.89 -32.23
N LEU A 197 -21.73 -10.68 -31.41
CA LEU A 197 -22.40 -10.19 -30.21
C LEU A 197 -21.44 -10.02 -29.01
N ASN A 198 -20.16 -10.34 -29.18
CA ASN A 198 -19.17 -10.28 -28.11
C ASN A 198 -18.70 -8.84 -27.83
N ILE A 199 -18.01 -8.68 -26.71
CA ILE A 199 -17.29 -7.47 -26.33
C ILE A 199 -15.79 -7.76 -26.44
N ASP A 200 -15.09 -6.95 -27.25
CA ASP A 200 -13.64 -7.06 -27.36
C ASP A 200 -12.97 -6.30 -26.21
N PRO A 201 -11.76 -6.71 -25.79
CA PRO A 201 -11.03 -6.02 -24.74
C PRO A 201 -10.60 -4.62 -25.16
N PHE A 202 -10.37 -3.77 -24.15
CA PHE A 202 -9.62 -2.53 -24.33
C PHE A 202 -8.19 -2.84 -24.78
N ASP A 203 -7.64 -1.94 -25.60
CA ASP A 203 -6.22 -2.00 -25.93
C ASP A 203 -5.38 -1.84 -24.65
N LYS A 204 -4.22 -2.50 -24.59
CA LYS A 204 -3.33 -2.46 -23.40
C LYS A 204 -2.95 -1.05 -22.96
N ASN A 205 -2.93 -0.09 -23.87
CA ASN A 205 -2.59 1.31 -23.61
C ASN A 205 -3.81 2.24 -23.49
N SER A 206 -5.03 1.71 -23.36
CA SER A 206 -6.24 2.50 -23.13
C SER A 206 -6.12 3.36 -21.87
N ASP A 207 -6.55 4.61 -21.97
CA ASP A 207 -6.57 5.54 -20.85
C ASP A 207 -7.60 5.13 -19.77
N ILE A 208 -8.69 4.45 -20.15
CA ILE A 208 -9.63 3.83 -19.18
C ILE A 208 -8.90 2.78 -18.33
N VAL A 209 -8.12 1.89 -18.96
CA VAL A 209 -7.36 0.85 -18.25
C VAL A 209 -6.27 1.46 -17.35
N LYS A 210 -5.60 2.52 -17.80
CA LYS A 210 -4.64 3.25 -16.96
C LYS A 210 -5.33 3.91 -15.76
N ALA A 211 -6.50 4.52 -15.97
CA ALA A 211 -7.26 5.16 -14.90
C ALA A 211 -7.68 4.15 -13.84
N TRP A 212 -8.23 3.01 -14.26
CA TRP A 212 -8.58 1.91 -13.36
C TRP A 212 -7.36 1.48 -12.53
N ASN A 213 -6.21 1.23 -13.17
CA ASN A 213 -4.99 0.83 -12.46
C ASN A 213 -4.55 1.86 -11.41
N VAL A 214 -4.57 3.15 -11.74
CA VAL A 214 -4.21 4.23 -10.80
C VAL A 214 -5.16 4.28 -9.61
N ILE A 215 -6.46 4.14 -9.84
CA ILE A 215 -7.49 4.16 -8.80
C ILE A 215 -7.37 2.93 -7.90
N THR A 216 -7.30 1.73 -8.48
CA THR A 216 -7.15 0.47 -7.73
C THR A 216 -5.89 0.46 -6.88
N ASP A 217 -4.76 0.92 -7.42
CA ASP A 217 -3.50 1.01 -6.66
C ASP A 217 -3.61 2.03 -5.51
N GLY A 218 -4.30 3.15 -5.75
CA GLY A 218 -4.59 4.16 -4.75
C GLY A 218 -5.46 3.64 -3.61
N GLU A 219 -6.54 2.94 -3.93
CA GLU A 219 -7.46 2.35 -2.95
C GLU A 219 -6.80 1.25 -2.13
N ARG A 220 -5.98 0.39 -2.77
CA ARG A 220 -5.17 -0.60 -2.05
C ARG A 220 -4.21 0.07 -1.07
N GLN A 221 -3.54 1.14 -1.48
CA GLN A 221 -2.65 1.91 -0.62
C GLN A 221 -3.40 2.57 0.55
N LEU A 222 -4.58 3.16 0.29
CA LEU A 222 -5.45 3.74 1.33
C LEU A 222 -5.88 2.69 2.35
N GLY A 223 -6.36 1.54 1.89
CA GLY A 223 -6.76 0.41 2.74
C GLY A 223 -5.61 -0.04 3.63
N ALA A 224 -4.43 -0.28 3.06
CA ALA A 224 -3.24 -0.64 3.82
C ALA A 224 -2.90 0.38 4.91
N VAL A 225 -2.98 1.68 4.59
CA VAL A 225 -2.72 2.76 5.57
C VAL A 225 -3.73 2.75 6.71
N LEU A 226 -5.02 2.66 6.37
CA LEU A 226 -6.13 2.67 7.32
C LEU A 226 -6.05 1.48 8.29
N ASP A 227 -5.71 0.30 7.77
CA ASP A 227 -5.73 -0.94 8.54
C ASP A 227 -4.47 -1.14 9.37
N LYS A 228 -3.29 -0.80 8.81
CA LYS A 228 -2.01 -1.26 9.36
C LYS A 228 -0.96 -0.17 9.59
N ARG A 229 -1.01 0.99 8.91
CA ARG A 229 0.15 1.92 8.89
C ARG A 229 0.08 3.09 9.87
N ILE A 230 -1.07 3.32 10.49
CA ILE A 230 -1.23 4.35 11.54
C ILE A 230 -1.48 3.68 12.89
N SER A 231 -0.49 3.70 13.79
CA SER A 231 -0.51 2.93 15.04
C SER A 231 -1.60 3.39 16.03
N ASP A 232 -1.96 4.66 15.98
CA ASP A 232 -2.95 5.31 16.84
C ASP A 232 -4.24 5.70 16.10
N ILE A 233 -4.55 5.06 14.96
CA ILE A 233 -5.75 5.36 14.15
C ILE A 233 -7.05 5.15 14.93
N LYS A 234 -7.03 4.21 15.88
CA LYS A 234 -8.17 3.92 16.76
C LYS A 234 -8.56 5.11 17.64
N ASP A 235 -7.60 6.00 17.95
CA ASP A 235 -7.81 7.20 18.76
C ASP A 235 -8.44 8.34 17.94
N VAL A 236 -8.51 8.20 16.60
CA VAL A 236 -9.22 9.10 15.69
C VAL A 236 -10.70 8.67 15.61
N PRO A 237 -11.66 9.62 15.64
CA PRO A 237 -13.08 9.31 15.46
C PRO A 237 -13.32 8.54 14.16
N LYS A 238 -14.15 7.47 14.21
CA LYS A 238 -14.39 6.56 13.06
C LYS A 238 -14.74 7.30 11.76
N THR A 239 -15.58 8.33 11.84
CA THR A 239 -16.02 9.17 10.71
C THR A 239 -14.92 10.03 10.08
N LYS A 240 -13.74 10.12 10.71
CA LYS A 240 -12.59 10.91 10.23
C LYS A 240 -11.38 10.06 9.84
N ARG A 241 -11.41 8.74 10.11
CA ARG A 241 -10.25 7.85 9.90
C ARG A 241 -9.84 7.74 8.45
N GLU A 242 -10.80 7.62 7.55
CA GLU A 242 -10.53 7.51 6.11
C GLU A 242 -9.84 8.77 5.56
N ALA A 243 -10.32 9.97 5.94
CA ALA A 243 -9.68 11.22 5.55
C ALA A 243 -8.25 11.34 6.12
N VAL A 244 -8.03 10.86 7.35
CA VAL A 244 -6.68 10.78 7.94
C VAL A 244 -5.80 9.81 7.16
N ALA A 245 -6.30 8.62 6.85
CA ALA A 245 -5.59 7.60 6.07
C ALA A 245 -5.26 8.10 4.66
N SER A 246 -6.19 8.77 3.98
CA SER A 246 -6.00 9.35 2.63
C SER A 246 -4.88 10.40 2.60
N ILE A 247 -4.83 11.30 3.59
CA ILE A 247 -3.74 12.28 3.68
C ILE A 247 -2.38 11.63 3.94
N VAL A 248 -2.36 10.50 4.64
CA VAL A 248 -1.14 9.72 4.90
C VAL A 248 -0.74 8.91 3.66
N SER A 249 -1.67 8.24 2.98
CA SER A 249 -1.41 7.46 1.74
C SER A 249 -0.89 8.35 0.62
N LYS A 250 -1.43 9.58 0.52
CA LYS A 250 -0.95 10.60 -0.43
C LYS A 250 0.38 11.24 -0.02
N GLY A 251 0.95 10.90 1.14
CA GLY A 251 2.22 11.44 1.61
C GLY A 251 2.19 12.93 1.98
N ILE A 252 1.02 13.49 2.25
CA ILE A 252 0.85 14.89 2.68
C ILE A 252 1.23 15.01 4.16
N ILE A 253 0.85 14.03 4.99
CA ILE A 253 1.33 13.92 6.38
C ILE A 253 2.00 12.55 6.56
N LYS A 254 3.26 12.54 6.99
CA LYS A 254 4.06 11.30 7.11
C LYS A 254 3.90 10.57 8.46
N GLY A 255 3.32 11.23 9.46
CA GLY A 255 3.37 10.77 10.85
C GLY A 255 4.78 10.74 11.45
N TYR A 256 4.91 10.18 12.64
CA TYR A 256 6.15 10.05 13.40
C TYR A 256 6.59 8.58 13.41
N SER A 257 7.88 8.33 13.16
CA SER A 257 8.43 6.96 13.18
C SER A 257 8.30 6.34 14.57
N ASN A 258 7.89 5.06 14.61
CA ASN A 258 7.82 4.25 15.82
C ASN A 258 9.12 3.46 16.07
N GLY A 259 10.15 3.69 15.26
CA GLY A 259 11.46 3.04 15.38
C GLY A 259 11.88 2.31 14.12
N MET A 260 13.09 1.76 14.14
CA MET A 260 13.62 0.92 13.07
C MET A 260 12.81 -0.37 12.96
N TYR A 261 12.62 -0.84 11.73
CA TYR A 261 11.81 -2.00 11.32
C TYR A 261 10.30 -1.88 11.61
N VAL A 262 9.85 -0.93 12.44
CA VAL A 262 8.43 -0.73 12.71
C VAL A 262 7.73 -0.12 11.49
N GLN A 263 6.78 -0.87 10.93
CA GLN A 263 6.12 -0.54 9.66
C GLN A 263 4.92 0.41 9.79
N ASN A 264 4.59 0.82 11.01
CA ASN A 264 3.54 1.80 11.29
C ASN A 264 4.12 3.06 11.94
N ARG A 265 3.34 4.14 11.90
CA ARG A 265 3.75 5.47 12.38
C ARG A 265 2.65 6.06 13.24
N GLU A 266 3.03 6.84 14.24
CA GLU A 266 2.09 7.61 15.04
C GLU A 266 1.58 8.82 14.24
N PHE A 267 0.26 8.99 14.17
CA PHE A 267 -0.36 10.16 13.58
C PHE A 267 -0.53 11.30 14.59
N ARG A 268 -0.78 11.00 15.87
CA ARG A 268 -1.01 11.94 16.98
C ARG A 268 -2.24 12.83 16.78
N GLY A 269 -3.35 12.24 16.35
CA GLY A 269 -4.54 12.97 15.88
C GLY A 269 -5.10 14.00 16.86
N ASN A 270 -5.13 13.67 18.15
CA ASN A 270 -5.68 14.52 19.22
C ASN A 270 -4.76 15.68 19.64
N LYS A 271 -3.55 15.77 19.06
CA LYS A 271 -2.62 16.86 19.36
C LYS A 271 -2.89 18.06 18.46
N LYS A 272 -2.67 19.26 19.02
CA LYS A 272 -2.70 20.52 18.27
C LYS A 272 -1.60 20.53 17.20
N ILE A 273 -1.92 21.00 16.01
CA ILE A 273 -0.93 21.19 14.95
C ILE A 273 -0.28 22.58 15.07
N THR A 274 1.00 22.65 14.77
CA THR A 274 1.74 23.92 14.74
C THR A 274 1.33 24.75 13.53
N ASP A 275 1.45 26.08 13.62
CA ASP A 275 1.16 26.98 12.50
C ASP A 275 1.97 26.62 11.24
N SER A 276 3.28 26.44 11.39
CA SER A 276 4.15 26.02 10.28
C SER A 276 3.79 24.63 9.73
N GLY A 277 3.42 23.70 10.60
CA GLY A 277 3.00 22.35 10.21
C GLY A 277 1.72 22.37 9.37
N ALA A 278 0.72 23.15 9.79
CA ALA A 278 -0.55 23.28 9.08
C ALA A 278 -0.38 23.98 7.73
N LYS A 279 0.37 25.09 7.68
CA LYS A 279 0.68 25.78 6.41
C LYS A 279 1.44 24.88 5.44
N ASN A 280 2.38 24.07 5.94
CA ASN A 280 3.08 23.09 5.11
C ASN A 280 2.14 22.02 4.54
N VAL A 281 1.11 21.58 5.28
CA VAL A 281 0.10 20.66 4.75
C VAL A 281 -0.59 21.27 3.52
N ILE A 282 -1.00 22.53 3.57
CA ILE A 282 -1.59 23.23 2.42
C ILE A 282 -0.62 23.30 1.25
N GLN A 283 0.65 23.62 1.50
CA GLN A 283 1.65 23.64 0.44
C GLN A 283 1.86 22.28 -0.24
N LEU A 284 1.71 21.17 0.49
CA LEU A 284 1.78 19.81 -0.06
C LEU A 284 0.49 19.39 -0.79
N VAL A 285 -0.66 19.91 -0.37
CA VAL A 285 -1.92 19.78 -1.13
C VAL A 285 -1.78 20.48 -2.48
N LEU A 286 -1.33 21.74 -2.47
CA LEU A 286 -1.16 22.56 -3.68
C LEU A 286 -0.04 22.07 -4.61
N ASN A 287 0.94 21.32 -4.09
CA ASN A 287 2.09 20.85 -4.87
C ASN A 287 2.32 19.34 -4.70
N PRO A 288 1.56 18.49 -5.42
CA PRO A 288 1.68 17.03 -5.31
C PRO A 288 3.10 16.48 -5.47
N VAL A 289 3.91 17.09 -6.33
CA VAL A 289 5.31 16.70 -6.56
C VAL A 289 6.22 16.81 -5.33
N LYS A 290 5.82 17.59 -4.31
CA LYS A 290 6.56 17.75 -3.04
C LYS A 290 6.14 16.76 -1.96
N ARG A 291 5.09 15.98 -2.19
CA ARG A 291 4.57 15.00 -1.22
C ARG A 291 5.62 13.93 -0.94
N ALA A 292 5.49 13.29 0.22
CA ALA A 292 6.26 12.08 0.49
C ALA A 292 5.89 10.99 -0.52
N ARG A 293 6.87 10.17 -0.91
CA ARG A 293 6.57 8.95 -1.66
C ARG A 293 6.13 7.88 -0.68
N ILE A 294 5.04 7.19 -1.00
CA ILE A 294 4.46 6.10 -0.21
C ILE A 294 4.47 4.85 -1.09
N SER A 295 4.84 3.70 -0.53
CA SER A 295 4.88 2.41 -1.22
C SER A 295 3.46 1.90 -1.51
N PRO A 296 3.28 0.93 -2.42
CA PRO A 296 1.96 0.35 -2.70
C PRO A 296 1.23 -0.18 -1.47
N ASP A 297 1.97 -0.64 -0.46
CA ASP A 297 1.44 -1.14 0.81
C ASP A 297 1.40 -0.07 1.93
N GLY A 298 1.48 1.22 1.57
CA GLY A 298 1.21 2.34 2.48
C GLY A 298 2.38 2.78 3.37
N GLN A 299 3.62 2.32 3.14
CA GLN A 299 4.78 2.67 3.94
C GLN A 299 5.55 3.86 3.37
N LEU A 300 6.20 4.64 4.23
CA LEU A 300 7.00 5.79 3.80
C LEU A 300 8.25 5.33 3.04
N ILE A 301 8.43 5.84 1.82
CA ILE A 301 9.65 5.64 1.02
C ILE A 301 10.68 6.69 1.38
N ARG A 302 11.90 6.23 1.63
CA ARG A 302 13.08 7.07 1.86
C ARG A 302 13.74 7.41 0.52
N THR A 303 14.06 8.69 0.34
CA THR A 303 14.66 9.22 -0.90
C THR A 303 16.09 9.75 -0.71
N THR A 304 16.62 9.66 0.50
CA THR A 304 17.97 10.13 0.85
C THR A 304 18.67 9.10 1.73
N LYS A 305 20.01 9.15 1.82
CA LYS A 305 20.82 8.17 2.58
C LYS A 305 20.53 6.71 2.16
N LEU A 306 20.36 6.50 0.86
CA LEU A 306 20.00 5.22 0.27
C LEU A 306 21.12 4.16 0.46
N PRO A 307 20.79 2.86 0.49
CA PRO A 307 21.79 1.79 0.47
C PRO A 307 22.60 1.80 -0.82
N LYS A 308 23.80 1.20 -0.81
CA LYS A 308 24.68 1.18 -1.98
C LYS A 308 24.02 0.55 -3.22
N ASN A 309 23.23 -0.49 -3.02
CA ASN A 309 22.51 -1.23 -4.06
C ASN A 309 21.05 -0.77 -4.25
N TYR A 310 20.71 0.48 -3.91
CA TYR A 310 19.33 0.99 -4.04
C TYR A 310 18.75 0.86 -5.46
N LYS A 311 19.60 0.76 -6.48
CA LYS A 311 19.22 0.58 -7.88
C LYS A 311 18.68 -0.82 -8.19
N ASP A 312 18.74 -1.75 -7.25
CA ASP A 312 18.19 -3.10 -7.35
C ASP A 312 16.76 -3.21 -6.82
N TYR A 313 16.25 -2.12 -6.24
CA TYR A 313 14.91 -2.03 -5.68
C TYR A 313 14.07 -0.95 -6.38
N LYS A 314 12.77 -1.19 -6.49
CA LYS A 314 11.80 -0.18 -6.96
C LYS A 314 11.72 1.01 -6.01
N TYR A 315 11.83 0.74 -4.72
CA TYR A 315 11.85 1.74 -3.65
C TYR A 315 12.58 1.20 -2.42
N ILE A 316 12.95 2.11 -1.53
CA ILE A 316 13.60 1.81 -0.24
C ILE A 316 12.71 2.37 0.86
N LEU A 317 12.27 1.54 1.79
CA LEU A 317 11.42 1.96 2.91
C LEU A 317 12.23 2.71 3.96
N ASP A 318 11.59 3.66 4.64
CA ASP A 318 12.20 4.53 5.65
C ASP A 318 12.53 3.81 6.97
N CYS A 319 11.76 2.77 7.31
CA CYS A 319 11.94 2.04 8.56
C CYS A 319 13.08 1.00 8.52
N PHE A 320 13.54 0.58 7.34
CA PHE A 320 14.59 -0.42 7.20
C PHE A 320 15.98 0.25 7.00
N PRO A 321 17.03 -0.22 7.70
CA PRO A 321 18.38 0.34 7.58
C PRO A 321 19.04 -0.08 6.25
N ASN A 322 20.13 0.60 5.87
CA ASN A 322 20.88 0.23 4.67
C ASN A 322 21.35 -1.23 4.69
N LYS A 323 21.80 -1.73 5.85
CA LYS A 323 22.27 -3.12 6.01
C LYS A 323 21.21 -4.16 5.59
N TYR A 324 19.92 -3.85 5.76
CA TYR A 324 18.84 -4.75 5.35
C TYR A 324 18.78 -4.93 3.82
N TYR A 325 18.97 -3.84 3.09
CA TYR A 325 18.99 -3.84 1.63
C TYR A 325 20.35 -4.27 1.06
N GLU A 326 21.45 -3.97 1.75
CA GLU A 326 22.81 -4.33 1.30
C GLU A 326 23.14 -5.83 1.47
N MET A 327 22.23 -6.62 2.06
CA MET A 327 22.36 -8.08 2.10
C MET A 327 22.16 -8.66 0.69
N ASN A 328 23.07 -9.56 0.29
CA ASN A 328 23.04 -10.27 -0.98
C ASN A 328 21.77 -11.13 -1.11
N TYR A 329 21.44 -11.52 -2.34
CA TYR A 329 20.35 -12.47 -2.63
C TYR A 329 20.91 -13.87 -2.85
N ASP A 330 20.09 -14.89 -2.62
CA ASP A 330 20.49 -16.30 -2.80
C ASP A 330 21.06 -16.60 -4.19
N PHE A 331 20.47 -16.02 -5.25
CA PHE A 331 20.95 -16.23 -6.61
C PHE A 331 22.39 -15.71 -6.84
N MET A 332 22.87 -14.77 -6.02
CA MET A 332 24.22 -14.21 -6.14
C MET A 332 25.31 -15.21 -5.75
N TYR A 333 24.94 -16.27 -5.01
CA TYR A 333 25.86 -17.34 -4.60
C TYR A 333 25.86 -18.52 -5.58
N ARG A 334 25.10 -18.45 -6.68
CA ARG A 334 25.08 -19.53 -7.68
C ARG A 334 26.43 -19.62 -8.39
N PRO A 335 26.91 -20.84 -8.68
CA PRO A 335 28.09 -21.03 -9.52
C PRO A 335 27.91 -20.29 -10.85
N GLY A 336 28.87 -19.43 -11.19
CA GLY A 336 28.83 -18.66 -12.42
C GLY A 336 28.08 -17.32 -12.35
N PHE A 337 27.61 -16.90 -11.17
CA PHE A 337 26.95 -15.59 -11.06
C PHE A 337 27.95 -14.45 -11.30
N HIS A 338 29.09 -14.49 -10.61
CA HIS A 338 30.11 -13.44 -10.69
C HIS A 338 30.92 -13.43 -12.00
N ASP A 339 30.97 -14.56 -12.72
CA ASP A 339 31.59 -14.61 -14.05
C ASP A 339 30.58 -14.30 -15.18
N GLY A 340 29.29 -14.12 -14.84
CA GLY A 340 28.23 -13.79 -15.78
C GLY A 340 27.75 -14.95 -16.63
N THR A 341 28.01 -16.20 -16.23
CA THR A 341 27.57 -17.42 -16.95
C THR A 341 26.21 -17.94 -16.51
N VAL A 342 25.67 -17.48 -15.37
CA VAL A 342 24.29 -17.78 -14.97
C VAL A 342 23.31 -17.14 -15.96
N ASP A 343 22.32 -17.93 -16.39
CA ASP A 343 21.24 -17.46 -17.25
C ASP A 343 20.45 -16.34 -16.54
N LYS A 344 20.46 -15.13 -17.12
CA LYS A 344 19.74 -13.97 -16.58
C LYS A 344 18.23 -14.14 -16.55
N SER A 345 17.66 -15.05 -17.33
CA SER A 345 16.22 -15.37 -17.25
C SER A 345 15.86 -16.22 -16.04
N SER A 346 16.87 -16.74 -15.31
CA SER A 346 16.70 -17.60 -14.15
C SER A 346 16.77 -16.87 -12.81
N TYR A 347 16.85 -15.54 -12.79
CA TYR A 347 16.73 -14.73 -11.58
C TYR A 347 16.30 -13.31 -11.94
N HIS A 348 15.58 -12.66 -11.03
CA HIS A 348 15.15 -11.27 -11.20
C HIS A 348 15.31 -10.50 -9.89
N TYR A 349 15.88 -9.29 -9.99
CA TYR A 349 16.01 -8.38 -8.87
C TYR A 349 14.66 -7.77 -8.47
N PRO A 350 14.50 -7.25 -7.24
CA PRO A 350 13.22 -6.67 -6.81
C PRO A 350 12.67 -5.54 -7.66
N LYS A 351 13.51 -4.75 -8.33
CA LYS A 351 13.04 -3.71 -9.27
C LYS A 351 12.36 -4.28 -10.52
N GLU A 352 12.64 -5.53 -10.87
CA GLU A 352 12.17 -6.23 -12.07
C GLU A 352 10.87 -6.99 -11.80
N ILE A 353 10.50 -7.14 -10.52
CA ILE A 353 9.26 -7.80 -10.10
C ILE A 353 8.19 -6.76 -9.82
N ASP A 354 7.28 -6.61 -10.77
CA ASP A 354 6.05 -5.85 -10.63
C ASP A 354 4.83 -6.71 -10.95
N TYR A 355 3.66 -6.06 -11.02
CA TYR A 355 2.42 -6.76 -11.33
C TYR A 355 2.46 -7.43 -12.70
N ASP A 356 3.03 -6.75 -13.72
CA ASP A 356 3.08 -7.30 -15.08
C ASP A 356 3.98 -8.54 -15.12
N PHE A 357 5.12 -8.52 -14.42
CA PHE A 357 5.97 -9.69 -14.25
C PHE A 357 5.20 -10.86 -13.61
N LEU A 358 4.55 -10.63 -12.45
CA LEU A 358 3.80 -11.68 -11.74
C LEU A 358 2.61 -12.19 -12.55
N TYR A 359 1.96 -11.30 -13.31
CA TYR A 359 0.87 -11.65 -14.20
C TYR A 359 1.34 -12.57 -15.32
N ASP A 360 2.43 -12.22 -16.00
CA ASP A 360 2.96 -13.02 -17.10
C ASP A 360 3.60 -14.33 -16.63
N SER A 361 4.27 -14.32 -15.47
CA SER A 361 4.96 -15.50 -14.93
C SER A 361 4.01 -16.52 -14.31
N SER A 362 2.94 -16.03 -13.67
CA SER A 362 2.13 -16.84 -12.76
C SER A 362 0.64 -16.54 -12.86
N TYR A 363 0.18 -15.29 -12.81
CA TYR A 363 -1.25 -15.02 -12.57
C TYR A 363 -2.17 -15.14 -13.78
N ASN A 364 -1.68 -14.99 -15.02
CA ASN A 364 -2.54 -14.89 -16.20
C ASN A 364 -3.48 -16.10 -16.42
N TYR A 365 -3.07 -17.31 -16.03
CA TYR A 365 -3.88 -18.52 -16.10
C TYR A 365 -4.55 -18.88 -14.77
N GLN A 366 -4.26 -18.15 -13.70
CA GLN A 366 -4.77 -18.40 -12.35
C GLN A 366 -5.94 -17.48 -11.99
N LEU A 367 -5.93 -16.24 -12.51
CA LEU A 367 -6.93 -15.23 -12.18
C LEU A 367 -8.31 -15.59 -12.71
N LYS A 368 -9.33 -15.16 -11.97
CA LYS A 368 -10.76 -15.30 -12.27
C LYS A 368 -11.38 -13.94 -12.20
N LEU A 369 -12.50 -13.77 -12.90
CA LEU A 369 -13.21 -12.51 -13.02
C LEU A 369 -13.50 -11.82 -11.67
N ASP A 370 -13.83 -12.57 -10.62
CA ASP A 370 -14.19 -12.00 -9.33
C ASP A 370 -13.06 -11.89 -8.31
N MET A 371 -11.81 -12.02 -8.77
CA MET A 371 -10.62 -11.84 -7.94
C MET A 371 -9.99 -10.46 -8.16
N ASP A 372 -9.52 -9.84 -7.07
CA ASP A 372 -8.69 -8.64 -7.15
C ASP A 372 -7.35 -8.96 -7.83
N LYS A 373 -6.79 -8.01 -8.58
CA LYS A 373 -5.54 -8.26 -9.30
C LYS A 373 -4.35 -8.57 -8.37
N TYR A 374 -4.38 -8.09 -7.12
CA TYR A 374 -3.36 -8.36 -6.11
C TYR A 374 -3.74 -9.49 -5.15
N GLU A 375 -4.88 -10.16 -5.34
CA GLU A 375 -5.44 -11.16 -4.40
C GLU A 375 -4.40 -12.22 -4.01
N TYR A 376 -3.71 -12.81 -4.99
CA TYR A 376 -2.70 -13.85 -4.74
C TYR A 376 -1.47 -13.30 -4.01
N TYR A 377 -1.00 -12.13 -4.40
CA TYR A 377 0.13 -11.47 -3.77
C TYR A 377 -0.18 -11.15 -2.30
N ASP A 378 -1.33 -10.53 -2.05
CA ASP A 378 -1.77 -10.15 -0.70
C ASP A 378 -2.06 -11.38 0.17
N THR A 379 -2.61 -12.45 -0.42
CA THR A 379 -2.80 -13.74 0.25
C THR A 379 -1.47 -14.37 0.65
N ALA A 380 -0.47 -14.36 -0.25
CA ALA A 380 0.86 -14.89 0.04
C ALA A 380 1.52 -14.12 1.20
N LEU A 381 1.45 -12.78 1.19
CA LEU A 381 1.99 -11.95 2.27
C LEU A 381 1.24 -12.12 3.59
N LEU A 382 -0.08 -12.27 3.56
CA LEU A 382 -0.88 -12.55 4.75
C LEU A 382 -0.52 -13.90 5.36
N LYS A 383 -0.32 -14.92 4.53
CA LYS A 383 0.11 -16.24 4.97
C LYS A 383 1.55 -16.24 5.46
N LEU A 384 2.44 -15.47 4.85
CA LEU A 384 3.79 -15.22 5.35
C LEU A 384 3.76 -14.56 6.74
N GLU A 385 2.94 -13.52 6.93
CA GLU A 385 2.73 -12.88 8.24
C GLU A 385 2.26 -13.92 9.27
N ARG A 386 1.27 -14.74 8.91
CA ARG A 386 0.77 -15.83 9.76
C ARG A 386 1.86 -16.84 10.12
N TYR A 387 2.60 -17.34 9.12
CA TYR A 387 3.70 -18.28 9.30
C TYR A 387 4.71 -17.76 10.32
N LEU A 388 5.18 -16.52 10.15
CA LEU A 388 6.14 -15.91 11.07
C LEU A 388 5.56 -15.73 12.48
N GLN A 389 4.28 -15.36 12.60
CA GLN A 389 3.62 -15.23 13.91
C GLN A 389 3.55 -16.56 14.66
N TYR A 390 3.19 -17.66 13.99
CA TYR A 390 3.18 -19.00 14.59
C TYR A 390 4.59 -19.45 14.94
N LEU A 391 5.55 -19.22 14.05
CA LEU A 391 6.92 -19.68 14.21
C LEU A 391 7.68 -18.96 15.34
N PHE A 392 7.51 -17.64 15.44
CA PHE A 392 8.26 -16.81 16.37
C PHE A 392 7.49 -16.43 17.66
N ASN A 393 6.28 -16.97 17.86
CA ASN A 393 5.53 -16.83 19.12
C ASN A 393 4.92 -18.19 19.52
N VAL A 394 5.76 -19.07 20.04
CA VAL A 394 5.36 -20.44 20.38
C VAL A 394 5.88 -20.85 21.75
N ASP A 395 5.06 -21.61 22.48
CA ASP A 395 5.44 -22.24 23.74
C ASP A 395 5.07 -23.73 23.66
N TYR A 396 6.07 -24.62 23.74
CA TYR A 396 5.86 -26.07 23.62
C TYR A 396 4.79 -26.63 24.56
N ARG A 397 4.51 -25.95 25.69
CA ARG A 397 3.52 -26.34 26.69
C ARG A 397 2.08 -26.10 26.24
N THR A 398 1.88 -25.17 25.30
CA THR A 398 0.55 -24.75 24.83
C THR A 398 0.26 -25.21 23.40
N VAL A 399 1.23 -25.81 22.71
CA VAL A 399 1.03 -26.35 21.35
C VAL A 399 0.06 -27.53 21.34
N ASP A 400 -1.05 -27.33 20.64
CA ASP A 400 -2.15 -28.25 20.40
C ASP A 400 -2.49 -28.34 18.89
N ASP A 401 -3.53 -29.10 18.55
CA ASP A 401 -3.97 -29.29 17.16
C ASP A 401 -4.44 -27.98 16.51
N LYS A 402 -4.98 -27.04 17.30
CA LYS A 402 -5.39 -25.72 16.79
C LYS A 402 -4.18 -24.88 16.40
N TRP A 403 -3.11 -24.93 17.18
CA TRP A 403 -1.85 -24.30 16.83
C TRP A 403 -1.25 -24.94 15.59
N LYS A 404 -1.22 -26.28 15.50
CA LYS A 404 -0.72 -27.04 14.34
C LYS A 404 -1.46 -26.64 13.07
N GLU A 405 -2.79 -26.64 13.12
CA GLU A 405 -3.68 -26.24 12.03
C GLU A 405 -3.44 -24.79 11.59
N GLY A 406 -3.25 -23.90 12.57
CA GLY A 406 -2.93 -22.50 12.33
C GLY A 406 -1.63 -22.32 11.54
N LEU A 407 -0.56 -23.01 11.93
CA LEU A 407 0.71 -23.03 11.19
C LEU A 407 0.51 -23.69 9.81
N ALA A 408 -0.15 -24.85 9.74
CA ALA A 408 -0.42 -25.56 8.49
C ALA A 408 -1.10 -24.66 7.45
N SER A 409 -2.11 -23.87 7.86
CA SER A 409 -2.86 -22.96 6.99
C SER A 409 -2.04 -21.84 6.33
N SER A 410 -0.80 -21.62 6.78
CA SER A 410 0.11 -20.63 6.20
C SER A 410 0.86 -21.14 4.96
N PHE A 411 0.91 -22.45 4.74
CA PHE A 411 1.62 -23.01 3.60
C PHE A 411 0.78 -23.03 2.32
N SER A 412 1.47 -23.03 1.18
CA SER A 412 0.86 -23.24 -0.14
C SER A 412 0.35 -24.68 -0.32
N SER A 413 0.94 -25.66 0.37
CA SER A 413 0.58 -27.09 0.31
C SER A 413 -0.54 -27.52 1.28
N TYR A 414 -1.10 -26.59 2.07
CA TYR A 414 -2.15 -26.87 3.05
C TYR A 414 -3.36 -27.58 2.42
N ASN A 415 -3.79 -28.70 3.01
CA ASN A 415 -4.82 -29.62 2.47
C ASN A 415 -4.52 -30.22 1.09
N VAL A 416 -3.29 -30.13 0.61
CA VAL A 416 -2.85 -30.74 -0.67
C VAL A 416 -1.80 -31.81 -0.43
N ASP A 417 -0.76 -31.52 0.36
CA ASP A 417 0.30 -32.47 0.67
C ASP A 417 0.06 -33.15 2.02
N TRP A 418 -0.34 -34.42 1.99
CA TRP A 418 -0.56 -35.22 3.18
C TRP A 418 0.69 -35.35 4.08
N ARG A 419 1.89 -35.13 3.54
CA ARG A 419 3.15 -35.18 4.29
C ARG A 419 3.34 -33.99 5.22
N LEU A 420 2.66 -32.87 4.96
CA LEU A 420 2.71 -31.67 5.80
C LEU A 420 2.36 -32.01 7.26
N ASP A 421 1.31 -32.80 7.46
CA ASP A 421 0.85 -33.19 8.79
C ASP A 421 1.92 -33.97 9.57
N LEU A 422 2.61 -34.89 8.88
CA LEU A 422 3.73 -35.68 9.42
C LEU A 422 4.95 -34.81 9.75
N TRP A 423 5.29 -33.85 8.88
CA TRP A 423 6.41 -32.94 9.12
C TRP A 423 6.14 -32.04 10.33
N LEU A 424 4.93 -31.52 10.46
CA LEU A 424 4.51 -30.73 11.61
C LEU A 424 4.52 -31.55 12.89
N ASP A 425 4.07 -32.81 12.87
CA ASP A 425 4.14 -33.68 14.06
C ASP A 425 5.58 -33.96 14.50
N ASN A 426 6.48 -34.18 13.54
CA ASN A 426 7.89 -34.38 13.83
C ASN A 426 8.51 -33.13 14.46
N TYR A 427 8.19 -31.95 13.93
CA TYR A 427 8.59 -30.68 14.51
C TYR A 427 8.04 -30.50 15.93
N ILE A 428 6.73 -30.70 16.14
CA ILE A 428 6.07 -30.57 17.44
C ILE A 428 6.71 -31.51 18.47
N LYS A 429 7.03 -32.74 18.07
CA LYS A 429 7.73 -33.72 18.92
C LYS A 429 9.14 -33.24 19.28
N ALA A 430 9.89 -32.71 18.31
CA ALA A 430 11.24 -32.19 18.55
C ALA A 430 11.23 -30.96 19.46
N MET A 431 10.35 -29.98 19.21
CA MET A 431 10.24 -28.77 20.02
C MET A 431 9.83 -29.09 21.47
N LYS A 432 8.93 -30.07 21.67
CA LYS A 432 8.52 -30.53 23.02
C LYS A 432 9.67 -31.23 23.74
N LYS A 433 10.42 -32.09 23.05
CA LYS A 433 11.61 -32.75 23.60
C LYS A 433 12.66 -31.73 24.05
N ASN A 434 12.83 -30.66 23.29
CA ASN A 434 13.83 -29.63 23.57
C ASN A 434 13.31 -28.48 24.47
N GLY A 435 12.04 -28.51 24.87
CA GLY A 435 11.44 -27.49 25.74
C GLY A 435 11.46 -26.09 25.12
N VAL A 436 11.13 -25.99 23.84
CA VAL A 436 11.28 -24.75 23.05
C VAL A 436 10.18 -23.74 23.38
N ILE A 437 10.60 -22.51 23.68
CA ILE A 437 9.76 -21.33 23.78
C ILE A 437 10.40 -20.24 22.92
N ILE A 438 9.63 -19.64 22.03
CA ILE A 438 10.06 -18.54 21.17
C ILE A 438 9.12 -17.37 21.39
N GLU A 439 9.70 -16.20 21.67
CA GLU A 439 8.97 -14.96 21.87
C GLU A 439 9.52 -13.91 20.90
N SER A 440 8.64 -13.26 20.14
CA SER A 440 9.01 -12.15 19.27
C SER A 440 8.66 -10.80 19.91
N GLN A 441 9.52 -9.82 19.70
CA GLN A 441 9.23 -8.42 20.00
C GLN A 441 8.74 -7.68 18.76
N LEU A 442 9.23 -8.06 17.58
CA LEU A 442 8.92 -7.40 16.32
C LEU A 442 9.08 -8.39 15.17
N ILE A 443 8.10 -8.39 14.26
CA ILE A 443 8.12 -9.08 12.97
C ILE A 443 7.83 -8.01 11.92
N SER A 444 8.58 -8.00 10.83
CA SER A 444 8.45 -7.01 9.77
C SER A 444 8.71 -7.63 8.41
N ILE A 445 7.86 -7.35 7.44
CA ILE A 445 7.92 -7.92 6.09
C ILE A 445 8.12 -6.76 5.12
N ASP A 446 9.11 -6.81 4.23
CA ASP A 446 9.27 -5.80 3.18
C ASP A 446 8.84 -6.36 1.82
N PRO A 447 7.61 -6.09 1.36
CA PRO A 447 7.14 -6.59 0.09
C PRO A 447 7.95 -6.04 -1.11
N GLY A 448 8.65 -4.91 -0.93
CA GLY A 448 9.51 -4.32 -1.96
C GLY A 448 10.84 -5.05 -2.17
N THR A 449 11.09 -6.11 -1.41
CA THR A 449 12.27 -6.98 -1.55
C THR A 449 11.99 -8.26 -2.32
N LEU A 450 10.75 -8.48 -2.78
CA LEU A 450 10.38 -9.66 -3.53
C LEU A 450 11.34 -9.86 -4.71
N TYR A 451 12.04 -10.99 -4.75
CA TYR A 451 12.91 -11.37 -5.87
C TYR A 451 12.61 -12.79 -6.34
N ASP A 452 13.09 -13.11 -7.54
CA ASP A 452 12.93 -14.41 -8.18
C ASP A 452 14.30 -15.08 -8.29
N ASN A 453 14.34 -16.36 -7.95
CA ASN A 453 15.50 -17.21 -8.18
C ASN A 453 15.00 -18.57 -8.66
N ALA A 454 15.25 -18.87 -9.94
CA ALA A 454 14.87 -20.10 -10.61
C ALA A 454 13.36 -20.41 -10.53
N ARG A 455 12.50 -19.38 -10.66
CA ARG A 455 11.03 -19.44 -10.55
C ARG A 455 10.49 -19.54 -9.12
N ASN A 456 11.36 -19.51 -8.11
CA ASN A 456 10.96 -19.41 -6.72
C ASN A 456 10.99 -17.94 -6.29
N LEU A 457 9.92 -17.52 -5.62
CA LEU A 457 9.73 -16.16 -5.16
C LEU A 457 10.13 -16.04 -3.69
N TYR A 458 10.94 -15.05 -3.37
CA TYR A 458 11.45 -14.85 -2.02
C TYR A 458 11.15 -13.45 -1.51
N VAL A 459 10.66 -13.34 -0.28
CA VAL A 459 10.39 -12.07 0.40
C VAL A 459 11.31 -11.94 1.60
N ARG A 460 12.01 -10.81 1.72
CA ARG A 460 12.85 -10.52 2.88
C ARG A 460 12.01 -10.10 4.06
N VAL A 461 12.37 -10.60 5.24
CA VAL A 461 11.71 -10.33 6.51
C VAL A 461 12.73 -10.01 7.58
N TYR A 462 12.32 -9.26 8.59
CA TYR A 462 13.09 -9.00 9.80
C TYR A 462 12.32 -9.51 11.01
N VAL A 463 13.03 -10.15 11.94
CA VAL A 463 12.46 -10.62 13.20
C VAL A 463 13.40 -10.31 14.35
N LYS A 464 12.86 -9.75 15.43
CA LYS A 464 13.52 -9.66 16.73
C LYS A 464 12.86 -10.64 17.70
N TYR A 465 13.61 -11.63 18.15
CA TYR A 465 13.07 -12.77 18.90
C TYR A 465 14.07 -13.32 19.92
N LYS A 466 13.57 -14.14 20.82
CA LYS A 466 14.34 -14.86 21.83
C LYS A 466 13.90 -16.31 21.82
N VAL A 467 14.86 -17.23 21.75
CA VAL A 467 14.62 -18.67 21.86
C VAL A 467 15.06 -19.13 23.23
N THR A 468 14.21 -19.84 23.95
CA THR A 468 14.55 -20.56 25.17
C THR A 468 14.35 -22.04 24.92
N ALA A 469 15.41 -22.84 25.08
CA ALA A 469 15.37 -24.29 24.91
C ALA A 469 16.37 -24.96 25.86
N ASN A 470 16.11 -26.23 26.19
CA ASN A 470 16.99 -27.08 27.01
C ASN A 470 18.34 -27.31 26.31
N ASN A 471 18.34 -27.43 24.99
CA ASN A 471 19.53 -27.55 24.17
C ASN A 471 19.29 -26.89 22.81
N VAL A 472 20.10 -25.89 22.48
CA VAL A 472 20.06 -25.18 21.18
C VAL A 472 21.03 -25.76 20.15
N ASN A 473 21.91 -26.68 20.55
CA ASN A 473 22.89 -27.37 19.69
C ASN A 473 22.33 -28.67 19.10
N VAL A 474 21.01 -28.71 18.86
CA VAL A 474 20.31 -29.82 18.19
C VAL A 474 20.11 -29.48 16.72
N ASN A 475 19.54 -30.39 15.92
CA ASN A 475 19.02 -29.98 14.61
C ASN A 475 18.03 -28.81 14.83
N GLN A 476 18.32 -27.67 14.23
CA GLN A 476 17.58 -26.44 14.41
C GLN A 476 16.20 -26.45 13.75
N ASP A 477 15.95 -27.38 12.83
CA ASP A 477 14.60 -27.68 12.34
C ASP A 477 13.66 -28.10 13.50
N GLY A 478 14.23 -28.65 14.58
CA GLY A 478 13.52 -28.98 15.81
C GLY A 478 13.40 -27.84 16.83
N ILE A 479 13.92 -26.65 16.50
CA ILE A 479 13.81 -25.42 17.27
C ILE A 479 12.87 -24.44 16.56
N LEU A 480 13.09 -24.22 15.27
CA LEU A 480 12.24 -23.44 14.38
C LEU A 480 11.89 -24.32 13.18
N TYR A 481 10.60 -24.40 12.84
CA TYR A 481 10.15 -25.17 11.69
C TYR A 481 10.75 -24.63 10.38
N GLY A 482 11.34 -25.51 9.60
CA GLY A 482 11.87 -25.29 8.26
C GLY A 482 12.60 -26.54 7.75
N ASP A 483 13.13 -26.48 6.53
CA ASP A 483 13.98 -27.54 5.95
C ASP A 483 15.42 -27.02 5.80
N TYR A 484 16.38 -27.49 6.60
CA TYR A 484 17.76 -26.95 6.67
C TYR A 484 17.89 -25.59 7.38
N THR A 485 17.11 -25.38 8.44
CA THR A 485 17.23 -24.22 9.32
C THR A 485 18.65 -24.10 9.86
N THR A 486 19.28 -22.94 9.62
CA THR A 486 20.67 -22.70 10.03
C THR A 486 20.82 -21.29 10.58
N LEU A 487 20.93 -21.20 11.90
CA LEU A 487 21.12 -19.99 12.68
C LEU A 487 22.51 -20.03 13.33
N THR A 488 23.34 -19.08 12.95
CA THR A 488 24.64 -18.87 13.57
C THR A 488 24.49 -18.42 15.03
N ASN A 489 25.39 -18.90 15.89
CA ASN A 489 25.56 -18.46 17.29
C ASN A 489 24.25 -18.42 18.12
N LEU A 490 23.32 -19.36 17.88
CA LEU A 490 22.08 -19.44 18.66
C LEU A 490 22.36 -19.76 20.12
N LYS A 491 21.81 -18.95 21.02
CA LYS A 491 21.92 -19.14 22.47
C LYS A 491 20.54 -19.08 23.12
N SER A 492 20.34 -19.95 24.09
CA SER A 492 19.10 -20.01 24.87
C SER A 492 18.97 -18.77 25.77
N GLY A 493 17.81 -18.12 25.74
CA GLY A 493 17.47 -16.98 26.58
C GLY A 493 17.96 -15.61 26.10
N GLU A 494 18.71 -15.52 25.01
CA GLU A 494 19.21 -14.25 24.47
C GLU A 494 18.29 -13.68 23.37
N TRP A 495 18.01 -12.37 23.45
CA TRP A 495 17.36 -11.66 22.35
C TRP A 495 18.31 -11.52 21.19
N ARG A 496 17.84 -11.84 19.99
CA ARG A 496 18.57 -11.69 18.74
C ARG A 496 17.69 -11.07 17.66
N GLU A 497 18.35 -10.57 16.64
CA GLU A 497 17.74 -10.02 15.43
C GLU A 497 18.14 -10.93 14.26
N GLY A 498 17.22 -11.13 13.32
CA GLY A 498 17.44 -11.94 12.13
C GLY A 498 16.80 -11.29 10.91
N VAL A 499 17.49 -11.38 9.78
CA VAL A 499 16.97 -11.02 8.46
C VAL A 499 17.01 -12.27 7.60
N TYR A 500 15.85 -12.64 7.05
CA TYR A 500 15.66 -13.91 6.35
C TYR A 500 14.96 -13.65 5.03
N ASP A 501 15.31 -14.39 3.99
CA ASP A 501 14.57 -14.46 2.74
C ASP A 501 13.68 -15.70 2.79
N ILE A 502 12.35 -15.51 2.74
CA ILE A 502 11.36 -16.58 2.90
C ILE A 502 10.73 -16.90 1.56
N GLU A 503 10.71 -18.17 1.20
CA GLU A 503 10.14 -18.64 -0.06
C GLU A 503 8.61 -18.64 0.02
N ILE A 504 7.97 -18.04 -0.98
CA ILE A 504 6.54 -18.14 -1.23
C ILE A 504 6.32 -18.91 -2.53
N SER A 505 5.33 -19.79 -2.53
CA SER A 505 5.02 -20.63 -3.67
C SER A 505 3.51 -20.75 -3.86
N ASP A 506 3.13 -21.30 -5.01
CA ASP A 506 1.77 -21.70 -5.32
C ASP A 506 1.65 -23.20 -5.59
N VAL A 507 0.51 -23.76 -5.21
CA VAL A 507 0.18 -25.16 -5.47
C VAL A 507 -1.20 -25.23 -6.11
N TYR A 508 -1.33 -26.00 -7.18
CA TYR A 508 -2.62 -26.28 -7.81
C TYR A 508 -3.38 -27.34 -7.02
N THR A 509 -4.57 -26.99 -6.54
CA THR A 509 -5.41 -27.90 -5.74
C THR A 509 -6.28 -28.80 -6.63
N MET A 510 -6.81 -29.88 -6.05
CA MET A 510 -7.78 -30.76 -6.72
C MET A 510 -9.08 -30.05 -7.11
N GLU A 511 -9.39 -28.90 -6.49
CA GLU A 511 -10.57 -28.10 -6.79
C GLU A 511 -10.36 -27.11 -7.95
N SER A 512 -9.23 -27.22 -8.66
CA SER A 512 -8.86 -26.32 -9.75
C SER A 512 -8.72 -24.86 -9.30
N ILE A 513 -8.07 -24.68 -8.15
CA ILE A 513 -7.78 -23.37 -7.55
C ILE A 513 -6.29 -23.35 -7.21
N TYR A 514 -5.61 -22.23 -7.47
CA TYR A 514 -4.24 -22.02 -7.04
C TYR A 514 -4.22 -21.54 -5.59
N GLN A 515 -3.41 -22.21 -4.76
CA GLN A 515 -3.21 -21.84 -3.37
C GLN A 515 -1.81 -21.26 -3.19
N TRP A 516 -1.75 -19.95 -2.95
CA TRP A 516 -0.51 -19.26 -2.62
C TRP A 516 -0.23 -19.33 -1.12
N GLY A 517 1.04 -19.31 -0.71
CA GLY A 517 1.45 -19.33 0.69
C GLY A 517 2.97 -19.46 0.83
N VAL A 518 3.42 -19.72 2.06
CA VAL A 518 4.84 -20.05 2.32
C VAL A 518 5.14 -21.43 1.74
N ASP A 519 6.31 -21.61 1.14
CA ASP A 519 6.73 -22.93 0.72
C ASP A 519 6.96 -23.83 1.94
N THR A 520 6.52 -25.08 1.87
CA THR A 520 6.63 -26.00 3.02
C THR A 520 8.08 -26.39 3.33
N MET A 521 8.96 -26.31 2.33
CA MET A 521 10.40 -26.51 2.46
C MET A 521 11.16 -25.19 2.63
N SER A 522 10.45 -24.07 2.87
CA SER A 522 11.13 -22.81 3.16
C SER A 522 12.00 -22.96 4.40
N TYR A 523 13.21 -22.42 4.34
CA TYR A 523 14.18 -22.46 5.41
C TYR A 523 14.34 -21.12 6.10
N ILE A 524 14.71 -21.16 7.38
CA ILE A 524 15.12 -19.96 8.13
C ILE A 524 16.62 -20.01 8.30
N THR A 525 17.33 -19.12 7.59
CA THR A 525 18.79 -19.06 7.73
C THR A 525 19.38 -17.66 7.69
N ASP A 526 20.31 -17.41 8.59
CA ASP A 526 21.07 -16.16 8.65
C ASP A 526 22.39 -16.21 7.88
N TRP A 527 22.74 -17.33 7.21
CA TRP A 527 24.04 -17.47 6.56
C TRP A 527 24.28 -16.39 5.49
N VAL A 528 23.25 -16.08 4.70
CA VAL A 528 23.29 -15.07 3.63
C VAL A 528 23.57 -13.69 4.22
N PHE A 529 22.88 -13.36 5.33
CA PHE A 529 23.06 -12.10 6.02
C PHE A 529 24.47 -11.99 6.59
N GLU A 530 24.93 -13.01 7.31
CA GLU A 530 26.28 -13.02 7.89
C GLU A 530 27.36 -12.93 6.82
N ASP A 531 27.22 -13.67 5.71
CA ASP A 531 28.22 -13.68 4.64
C ASP A 531 28.28 -12.36 3.86
N SER A 532 27.15 -11.67 3.72
CA SER A 532 27.08 -10.36 3.04
C SER A 532 27.92 -9.27 3.71
N PHE A 533 28.33 -9.46 4.97
CA PHE A 533 29.03 -8.45 5.77
C PHE A 533 30.33 -8.95 6.42
N LYS A 534 30.83 -10.11 5.99
CA LYS A 534 32.24 -10.51 6.21
C LYS A 534 33.14 -9.76 5.24
#